data_AF-A0A2E5S0P5-F1
#
_entry.id   AF-A0A2E5S0P5-F1
#
_cell.length_a   1.000
_cell.length_b   1.000
_cell.length_c   1.000
_cell.angle_alpha   90.00
_cell.angle_beta   90.00
_cell.angle_gamma   90.00
#
_symmetry.space_group_name_H-M   'P 1'
#
loop_
_entity.id
_entity.type
_entity.pdbx_description
1 polymer ?
#
loop_
_entity_poly.entity_id
_entity_poly.type
_entity_poly.pdbx_seq_one_letter_code
_entity_poly.pdbx_strand_id
1 'polypeptide(L)'
;MQRYEYPLQADSLSFDAELYLPQGADLSESGSVIRSFKCLENGMALLRLSSSASGLFAFLGLVQELPGGSRNDNLAEPLLDCLDEDSGASIGRLNRFIFDHNQSLKCLILEVKPQDQEDPEDYYLARIFAAGMPPMLFIDEGNYRIPTRSGIPLGIAPDLEQPSQSLEWDRGGIVHFHSDIGGIVDMESLHQNLISCQLDSYPEAYHVRLKS
;
A
#
# COMPACT_ATOMS: atom_id res chain seq x y z
N MET A 1 6.87 -4.95 16.70
CA MET A 1 6.63 -3.78 15.82
C MET A 1 5.97 -2.64 16.59
N GLN A 2 5.70 -1.49 15.96
CA GLN A 2 4.84 -0.44 16.50
C GLN A 2 3.47 -0.49 15.81
N ARG A 3 2.38 -0.50 16.60
CA ARG A 3 1.00 -0.52 16.10
C ARG A 3 0.38 0.86 16.26
N TYR A 4 -0.32 1.30 15.22
CA TYR A 4 -1.10 2.54 15.20
C TYR A 4 -2.49 2.27 14.62
N GLU A 5 -3.50 2.95 15.12
CA GLU A 5 -4.89 2.82 14.69
C GLU A 5 -5.45 4.18 14.33
N TYR A 6 -6.07 4.27 13.16
CA TYR A 6 -6.63 5.52 12.64
C TYR A 6 -8.04 5.29 12.14
N PRO A 7 -9.05 5.98 12.72
CA PRO A 7 -10.35 6.07 12.08
C PRO A 7 -10.23 6.98 10.85
N LEU A 8 -10.57 6.46 9.68
CA LEU A 8 -10.54 7.16 8.40
C LEU A 8 -11.96 7.43 7.94
N GLN A 9 -12.36 8.70 7.98
CA GLN A 9 -13.69 9.15 7.55
C GLN A 9 -13.61 9.95 6.25
N ALA A 10 -14.52 9.66 5.33
CA ALA A 10 -14.60 10.24 4.00
C ALA A 10 -16.07 10.30 3.52
N ASP A 11 -16.75 11.43 3.70
CA ASP A 11 -18.18 11.61 3.38
C ASP A 11 -19.07 10.47 3.89
N SER A 12 -19.54 9.58 3.01
CA SER A 12 -20.37 8.40 3.33
C SER A 12 -19.58 7.12 3.60
N LEU A 13 -18.25 7.19 3.58
CA LEU A 13 -17.35 6.06 3.79
C LEU A 13 -16.65 6.19 5.15
N SER A 14 -16.51 5.05 5.82
CA SER A 14 -15.80 4.95 7.10
C SER A 14 -14.95 3.68 7.08
N PHE A 15 -13.68 3.83 7.44
CA PHE A 15 -12.74 2.72 7.53
C PHE A 15 -11.92 2.85 8.80
N ASP A 16 -11.44 1.73 9.34
CA ASP A 16 -10.40 1.73 10.36
C ASP A 16 -9.09 1.22 9.75
N ALA A 17 -8.04 2.02 9.83
CA ALA A 17 -6.70 1.62 9.43
C ALA A 17 -5.88 1.18 10.63
N GLU A 18 -5.33 -0.03 10.56
CA GLU A 18 -4.29 -0.50 11.46
C GLU A 18 -2.96 -0.52 10.72
N LEU A 19 -2.00 0.25 11.22
CA LEU A 19 -0.63 0.29 10.72
C LEU A 19 0.27 -0.47 11.66
N TYR A 20 1.06 -1.38 11.11
CA TYR A 20 2.12 -2.04 11.85
C TYR A 20 3.44 -1.72 11.18
N LEU A 21 4.23 -0.91 11.86
CA LEU A 21 5.44 -0.30 11.32
C LEU A 21 6.68 -0.90 12.00
N PRO A 22 7.77 -1.12 11.25
CA PRO A 22 9.06 -1.47 11.82
C PRO A 22 9.50 -0.43 12.85
N GLN A 23 10.20 -0.87 13.90
CA GLN A 23 10.61 0.00 14.99
C GLN A 23 11.46 1.18 14.49
N GLY A 24 11.09 2.41 14.87
CA GLY A 24 11.80 3.62 14.44
C GLY A 24 11.56 3.96 12.97
N ALA A 25 10.40 3.60 12.43
CA ALA A 25 9.86 4.23 11.24
C ALA A 25 9.47 5.67 11.58
N ASP A 26 9.77 6.61 10.68
CA ASP A 26 9.29 7.98 10.81
C ASP A 26 7.80 7.98 10.50
N LEU A 27 7.00 8.63 11.35
CA LEU A 27 5.55 8.73 11.21
C LEU A 27 5.15 10.17 11.41
N SER A 28 4.42 10.73 10.45
CA SER A 28 3.91 12.09 10.50
C SER A 28 2.43 12.12 10.14
N GLU A 29 1.71 12.99 10.82
CA GLU A 29 0.28 13.19 10.66
C GLU A 29 0.02 14.67 10.39
N SER A 30 -0.73 14.95 9.32
CA SER A 30 -1.13 16.31 8.96
C SER A 30 -2.56 16.30 8.46
N GLY A 31 -3.48 16.74 9.33
CA GLY A 31 -4.91 16.64 9.06
C GLY A 31 -5.34 15.19 8.89
N SER A 32 -5.92 14.85 7.75
CA SER A 32 -6.35 13.49 7.40
C SER A 32 -5.32 12.69 6.61
N VAL A 33 -4.07 13.20 6.51
CA VAL A 33 -2.97 12.53 5.80
C VAL A 33 -1.99 11.96 6.81
N ILE A 34 -1.74 10.67 6.69
CA ILE A 34 -0.74 9.92 7.47
C ILE A 34 0.37 9.51 6.52
N ARG A 35 1.62 9.80 6.88
CA ARG A 35 2.81 9.45 6.09
C ARG A 35 3.81 8.75 6.97
N SER A 36 4.45 7.72 6.43
CA SER A 36 5.55 7.05 7.10
C SER A 36 6.60 6.60 6.11
N PHE A 37 7.86 6.60 6.53
CA PHE A 37 8.94 5.98 5.76
C PHE A 37 10.04 5.45 6.67
N LYS A 38 10.80 4.48 6.14
CA LYS A 38 11.97 3.93 6.83
C LYS A 38 12.92 3.27 5.84
N CYS A 39 14.22 3.47 6.03
CA CYS A 39 15.24 2.64 5.40
C CYS A 39 15.25 1.25 6.07
N LEU A 40 14.94 0.23 5.27
CA LEU A 40 15.01 -1.19 5.62
C LEU A 40 16.27 -1.80 5.02
N GLU A 41 16.51 -3.08 5.30
CA GLU A 41 17.62 -3.83 4.70
C GLU A 41 17.46 -3.96 3.18
N ASN A 42 16.24 -4.26 2.73
CA ASN A 42 15.91 -4.55 1.33
C ASN A 42 15.45 -3.35 0.51
N GLY A 43 15.40 -2.14 1.09
CA GLY A 43 14.94 -0.95 0.39
C GLY A 43 14.49 0.16 1.33
N MET A 44 13.86 1.19 0.78
CA MET A 44 13.22 2.25 1.55
C MET A 44 11.71 2.10 1.45
N ALA A 45 11.08 1.75 2.56
CA ALA A 45 9.63 1.60 2.65
C ALA A 45 8.96 2.96 2.80
N LEU A 46 7.83 3.13 2.12
CA LEU A 46 7.05 4.35 2.03
C LEU A 46 5.57 4.02 2.26
N LEU A 47 4.88 4.81 3.05
CA LEU A 47 3.47 4.67 3.33
C LEU A 47 2.80 6.04 3.27
N ARG A 48 1.66 6.11 2.59
CA ARG A 48 0.73 7.23 2.67
C ARG A 48 -0.69 6.70 2.79
N LEU A 49 -1.40 7.13 3.82
CA LEU A 49 -2.85 7.00 3.89
C LEU A 49 -3.46 8.41 3.89
N SER A 50 -4.56 8.59 3.17
CA SER A 50 -5.40 9.77 3.36
C SER A 50 -6.87 9.44 3.22
N SER A 51 -7.68 10.17 3.96
CA SER A 51 -9.13 10.19 3.77
C SER A 51 -9.61 11.63 3.58
N SER A 52 -10.51 11.84 2.63
CA SER A 52 -11.09 13.15 2.35
C SER A 52 -12.51 12.99 1.82
N ALA A 53 -13.19 14.08 1.49
CA ALA A 53 -14.47 14.00 0.77
C ALA A 53 -14.36 13.25 -0.58
N SER A 54 -13.16 13.15 -1.16
CA SER A 54 -12.92 12.38 -2.39
C SER A 54 -12.80 10.87 -2.17
N GLY A 55 -12.74 10.43 -0.91
CA GLY A 55 -12.68 9.01 -0.54
C GLY A 55 -11.46 8.60 0.27
N LEU A 56 -11.14 7.31 0.19
CA LEU A 56 -9.96 6.70 0.79
C LEU A 56 -8.86 6.54 -0.25
N PHE A 57 -7.65 6.92 0.11
CA PHE A 57 -6.43 6.66 -0.65
C PHE A 57 -5.40 5.98 0.25
N ALA A 58 -4.89 4.83 -0.18
CA ALA A 58 -3.84 4.10 0.52
C ALA A 58 -2.71 3.71 -0.43
N PHE A 59 -1.49 4.12 -0.12
CA PHE A 59 -0.29 3.79 -0.88
C PHE A 59 0.73 3.11 0.04
N LEU A 60 1.27 2.00 -0.43
CA LEU A 60 2.45 1.36 0.14
C LEU A 60 3.50 1.20 -0.96
N GLY A 61 4.74 1.58 -0.68
CA GLY A 61 5.85 1.56 -1.61
C GLY A 61 7.12 0.98 -0.98
N LEU A 62 7.96 0.40 -1.83
CA LEU A 62 9.32 -0.03 -1.49
C LEU A 62 10.27 0.37 -2.62
N VAL A 63 11.12 1.34 -2.35
CA VAL A 63 12.16 1.81 -3.28
C VAL A 63 13.37 0.91 -3.13
N GLN A 64 13.87 0.39 -4.26
CA GLN A 64 15.03 -0.49 -4.31
C GLN A 64 15.98 -0.05 -5.41
N GLU A 65 17.26 -0.32 -5.22
CA GLU A 65 18.26 -0.06 -6.26
C GLU A 65 18.04 -0.99 -7.47
N LEU A 66 18.33 -0.46 -8.66
CA LEU A 66 18.43 -1.27 -9.85
C LEU A 66 19.78 -2.01 -9.88
N PRO A 67 19.90 -3.13 -10.63
CA PRO A 67 21.16 -3.83 -10.79
C PRO A 67 22.29 -2.90 -11.25
N GLY A 68 23.37 -2.84 -10.47
CA GLY A 68 24.53 -1.99 -10.75
C GLY A 68 24.36 -0.51 -10.37
N GLY A 69 23.23 -0.15 -9.74
CA GLY A 69 23.00 1.16 -9.15
C GLY A 69 23.40 1.24 -7.68
N SER A 70 23.00 2.32 -7.03
CA SER A 70 23.08 2.49 -5.58
C SER A 70 21.73 3.00 -5.06
N ARG A 71 21.26 2.47 -3.95
CA ARG A 71 20.03 2.93 -3.29
C ARG A 71 20.11 4.42 -2.96
N ASN A 72 19.03 5.16 -3.23
CA ASN A 72 18.90 6.57 -2.87
C ASN A 72 17.83 6.77 -1.78
N ASP A 73 18.31 6.88 -0.54
CA ASP A 73 17.47 6.99 0.67
C ASP A 73 16.85 8.38 0.85
N ASN A 74 17.24 9.36 0.04
CA ASN A 74 16.71 10.73 0.12
C ASN A 74 15.43 10.91 -0.71
N LEU A 75 14.91 9.84 -1.32
CA LEU A 75 13.73 9.93 -2.19
C LEU A 75 12.40 9.81 -1.44
N ALA A 76 12.41 9.51 -0.13
CA ALA A 76 11.17 9.23 0.61
C ALA A 76 10.17 10.38 0.54
N GLU A 77 10.54 11.56 1.02
CA GLU A 77 9.65 12.73 1.03
C GLU A 77 9.26 13.16 -0.39
N PRO A 78 10.18 13.30 -1.36
CA PRO A 78 9.82 13.65 -2.74
C PRO A 78 8.81 12.68 -3.37
N LEU A 79 8.91 11.38 -3.11
CA LEU A 79 7.98 10.38 -3.63
C LEU A 79 6.61 10.48 -2.96
N LEU A 80 6.56 10.68 -1.64
CA LEU A 80 5.31 10.88 -0.91
C LEU A 80 4.61 12.20 -1.31
N ASP A 81 5.37 13.20 -1.78
CA ASP A 81 4.85 14.46 -2.31
C ASP A 81 4.37 14.35 -3.76
N CYS A 82 4.80 13.32 -4.52
CA CYS A 82 4.27 13.03 -5.85
C CYS A 82 2.85 12.44 -5.80
N LEU A 83 2.39 11.97 -4.63
CA LEU A 83 1.10 11.33 -4.43
C LEU A 83 -0.01 12.37 -4.23
N ASP A 84 -1.04 12.30 -5.05
CA ASP A 84 -2.33 12.96 -4.85
C ASP A 84 -3.42 11.90 -4.60
N GLU A 85 -4.67 12.33 -4.45
CA GLU A 85 -5.83 11.43 -4.32
C GLU A 85 -6.37 10.99 -5.70
N ASP A 86 -5.52 11.01 -6.73
CA ASP A 86 -5.76 10.44 -8.05
C ASP A 86 -4.70 9.36 -8.32
N SER A 87 -5.11 8.12 -8.18
CA SER A 87 -4.25 6.96 -8.36
C SER A 87 -3.57 6.90 -9.75
N GLY A 88 -4.29 7.24 -10.82
CA GLY A 88 -3.75 7.19 -12.19
C GLY A 88 -2.68 8.26 -12.43
N ALA A 89 -2.96 9.50 -12.01
CA ALA A 89 -2.00 10.60 -12.11
C ALA A 89 -0.76 10.34 -11.23
N SER A 90 -0.97 9.81 -10.02
CA SER A 90 0.10 9.43 -9.09
C SER A 90 1.05 8.39 -9.69
N ILE A 91 0.53 7.31 -10.30
CA ILE A 91 1.38 6.27 -10.92
C ILE A 91 2.26 6.85 -12.03
N GLY A 92 1.71 7.69 -12.90
CA GLY A 92 2.48 8.31 -13.99
C GLY A 92 3.63 9.19 -13.47
N ARG A 93 3.37 10.02 -12.44
CA ARG A 93 4.40 10.86 -11.81
C ARG A 93 5.45 10.03 -11.09
N LEU A 94 5.03 9.03 -10.32
CA LEU A 94 5.93 8.12 -9.61
C LEU A 94 6.85 7.36 -10.57
N ASN A 95 6.31 6.81 -11.66
CA ASN A 95 7.10 6.04 -12.61
C ASN A 95 8.21 6.88 -13.25
N ARG A 96 7.85 8.07 -13.71
CA ARG A 96 8.83 9.01 -14.29
C ARG A 96 9.87 9.44 -13.26
N PHE A 97 9.44 9.82 -12.06
CA PHE A 97 10.33 10.28 -11.01
C PHE A 97 11.34 9.20 -10.61
N ILE A 98 10.88 7.97 -10.38
CA ILE A 98 11.74 6.84 -10.00
C ILE A 98 12.70 6.47 -11.14
N PHE A 99 12.22 6.49 -12.39
CA PHE A 99 13.04 6.24 -13.57
C PHE A 99 14.19 7.25 -13.69
N ASP A 100 13.89 8.55 -13.52
CA ASP A 100 14.88 9.64 -13.58
C ASP A 100 15.97 9.51 -12.50
N HIS A 101 15.68 8.82 -11.39
CA HIS A 101 16.61 8.57 -10.29
C HIS A 101 17.29 7.19 -10.35
N ASN A 102 17.08 6.42 -11.43
CA ASN A 102 17.66 5.09 -11.64
C ASN A 102 17.38 4.13 -10.45
N GLN A 103 16.17 4.20 -9.91
CA GLN A 103 15.67 3.28 -8.88
C GLN A 103 14.54 2.41 -9.45
N SER A 104 14.14 1.40 -8.69
CA SER A 104 12.87 0.71 -8.87
C SER A 104 11.94 1.02 -7.70
N LEU A 105 10.64 1.08 -7.98
CA LEU A 105 9.62 1.22 -6.95
C LEU A 105 8.60 0.10 -7.11
N LYS A 106 8.58 -0.80 -6.12
CA LYS A 106 7.44 -1.68 -5.91
C LYS A 106 6.35 -0.87 -5.20
N CYS A 107 5.12 -0.91 -5.66
CA CYS A 107 4.03 -0.22 -4.97
C CYS A 107 2.68 -0.90 -5.11
N LEU A 108 1.81 -0.59 -4.15
CA LEU A 108 0.38 -0.83 -4.21
C LEU A 108 -0.35 0.49 -3.89
N ILE A 109 -1.34 0.84 -4.70
CA ILE A 109 -2.32 1.89 -4.42
C ILE A 109 -3.69 1.25 -4.34
N LEU A 110 -4.44 1.56 -3.29
CA LEU A 110 -5.86 1.27 -3.15
C LEU A 110 -6.62 2.59 -3.03
N GLU A 111 -7.69 2.71 -3.79
CA GLU A 111 -8.54 3.89 -3.87
C GLU A 111 -10.01 3.48 -3.77
N VAL A 112 -10.77 4.13 -2.90
CA VAL A 112 -12.24 3.95 -2.82
C VAL A 112 -12.88 5.33 -2.86
N LYS A 113 -13.72 5.60 -3.87
CA LYS A 113 -14.35 6.91 -4.05
C LYS A 113 -15.86 6.85 -3.76
N PRO A 114 -16.44 7.82 -3.05
CA PRO A 114 -17.89 7.85 -2.77
C PRO A 114 -18.73 7.84 -4.05
N GLN A 115 -18.30 8.55 -5.10
CA GLN A 115 -19.06 8.62 -6.37
C GLN A 115 -19.09 7.30 -7.16
N ASP A 116 -18.19 6.37 -6.86
CA ASP A 116 -18.11 5.07 -7.54
C ASP A 116 -19.00 4.01 -6.84
N GLN A 117 -19.68 4.37 -5.74
CA GLN A 117 -20.51 3.45 -4.96
C GLN A 117 -21.97 3.49 -5.44
N GLU A 118 -22.49 2.35 -5.90
CA GLU A 118 -23.88 2.23 -6.37
C GLU A 118 -24.87 2.06 -5.20
N ASP A 119 -24.56 1.17 -4.26
CA ASP A 119 -25.34 0.93 -3.03
C ASP A 119 -24.44 1.10 -1.78
N PRO A 120 -24.75 2.04 -0.88
CA PRO A 120 -24.00 2.24 0.36
C PRO A 120 -23.99 1.04 1.31
N GLU A 121 -24.90 0.07 1.17
CA GLU A 121 -25.07 -1.04 2.12
C GLU A 121 -24.51 -2.38 1.62
N ASP A 122 -24.08 -2.49 0.36
CA ASP A 122 -23.67 -3.78 -0.25
C ASP A 122 -22.16 -4.04 -0.09
N TYR A 123 -21.35 -3.37 -0.91
CA TYR A 123 -19.88 -3.48 -0.89
C TYR A 123 -19.24 -2.13 -1.24
N TYR A 124 -17.94 -2.01 -0.99
CA TYR A 124 -17.14 -0.92 -1.53
C TYR A 124 -16.54 -1.31 -2.88
N LEU A 125 -16.69 -0.46 -3.90
CA LEU A 125 -15.96 -0.59 -5.16
C LEU A 125 -14.57 0.06 -5.01
N ALA A 126 -13.54 -0.77 -4.89
CA ALA A 126 -12.15 -0.35 -4.76
C ALA A 126 -11.41 -0.43 -6.10
N ARG A 127 -10.57 0.56 -6.40
CA ARG A 127 -9.61 0.52 -7.50
C ARG A 127 -8.21 0.26 -6.96
N ILE A 128 -7.52 -0.70 -7.55
CA ILE A 128 -6.20 -1.14 -7.11
C ILE A 128 -5.20 -1.04 -8.24
N PHE A 129 -4.02 -0.51 -7.93
CA PHE A 129 -2.84 -0.53 -8.78
C PHE A 129 -1.74 -1.28 -8.04
N ALA A 130 -1.13 -2.29 -8.67
CA ALA A 130 -0.05 -3.06 -8.07
C ALA A 130 1.10 -3.22 -9.06
N ALA A 131 2.28 -2.75 -8.68
CA ALA A 131 3.50 -2.82 -9.46
C ALA A 131 4.60 -3.48 -8.61
N GLY A 132 4.87 -4.76 -8.81
CA GLY A 132 5.99 -5.48 -8.19
C GLY A 132 5.88 -5.77 -6.68
N MET A 133 4.84 -5.25 -6.00
CA MET A 133 4.59 -5.47 -4.57
C MET A 133 4.04 -6.88 -4.31
N PRO A 134 4.23 -7.49 -3.12
CA PRO A 134 3.52 -8.69 -2.72
C PRO A 134 2.00 -8.55 -2.90
N PRO A 135 1.28 -9.66 -3.15
CA PRO A 135 -0.15 -9.61 -3.40
C PRO A 135 -0.91 -9.06 -2.19
N MET A 136 -1.95 -8.29 -2.48
CA MET A 136 -2.94 -7.91 -1.47
C MET A 136 -3.74 -9.13 -1.04
N LEU A 137 -4.05 -9.21 0.24
CA LEU A 137 -4.95 -10.20 0.82
C LEU A 137 -6.29 -9.54 1.11
N PHE A 138 -7.36 -10.18 0.66
CA PHE A 138 -8.70 -9.88 1.11
C PHE A 138 -9.11 -10.97 2.10
N ILE A 139 -9.42 -10.58 3.32
CA ILE A 139 -9.71 -11.49 4.43
C ILE A 139 -11.16 -11.26 4.85
N ASP A 140 -11.94 -12.34 4.83
CA ASP A 140 -13.35 -12.33 5.20
C ASP A 140 -13.74 -13.64 5.88
N GLU A 141 -14.44 -13.54 7.00
CA GLU A 141 -14.88 -14.67 7.86
C GLU A 141 -13.81 -15.76 8.11
N GLY A 142 -12.53 -15.36 8.25
CA GLY A 142 -11.41 -16.29 8.48
C GLY A 142 -10.88 -16.99 7.22
N ASN A 143 -11.47 -16.71 6.05
CA ASN A 143 -10.94 -17.09 4.74
C ASN A 143 -10.13 -15.93 4.14
N TYR A 144 -9.33 -16.23 3.13
CA TYR A 144 -8.64 -15.20 2.36
C TYR A 144 -8.65 -15.49 0.86
N ARG A 145 -8.62 -14.42 0.07
CA ARG A 145 -8.41 -14.46 -1.39
C ARG A 145 -7.32 -13.47 -1.79
N ILE A 146 -6.65 -13.76 -2.90
CA ILE A 146 -5.64 -12.90 -3.51
C ILE A 146 -6.24 -12.33 -4.80
N PRO A 147 -6.84 -11.12 -4.76
CA PRO A 147 -7.55 -10.58 -5.91
C PRO A 147 -6.60 -9.98 -6.96
N THR A 148 -5.39 -9.60 -6.57
CA THR A 148 -4.47 -8.84 -7.41
C THR A 148 -3.38 -9.70 -8.01
N ARG A 149 -2.98 -9.39 -9.25
CA ARG A 149 -1.70 -9.83 -9.82
C ARG A 149 -0.65 -8.74 -9.62
N SER A 150 0.55 -9.12 -9.22
CA SER A 150 1.67 -8.18 -9.13
C SER A 150 2.17 -7.82 -10.54
N GLY A 151 2.21 -6.53 -10.85
CA GLY A 151 2.80 -6.00 -12.09
C GLY A 151 4.33 -5.96 -12.04
N ILE A 152 4.94 -5.35 -13.05
CA ILE A 152 6.38 -5.05 -13.06
C ILE A 152 6.61 -3.80 -12.18
N PRO A 153 7.67 -3.71 -11.36
CA PRO A 153 7.98 -2.50 -10.60
C PRO A 153 8.06 -1.24 -11.49
N LEU A 154 7.73 -0.08 -10.92
CA LEU A 154 7.94 1.21 -11.57
C LEU A 154 9.45 1.51 -11.68
N GLY A 155 9.85 2.36 -12.62
CA GLY A 155 11.25 2.72 -12.86
C GLY A 155 11.99 1.82 -13.83
N ILE A 156 11.37 0.71 -14.28
CA ILE A 156 11.98 -0.20 -15.26
C ILE A 156 11.89 0.36 -16.67
N ALA A 157 10.76 0.97 -17.02
CA ALA A 157 10.57 1.67 -18.29
C ALA A 157 9.61 2.87 -18.08
N PRO A 158 9.88 4.02 -18.72
CA PRO A 158 9.13 5.25 -18.47
C PRO A 158 7.68 5.18 -18.99
N ASP A 159 7.45 4.40 -20.05
CA ASP A 159 6.16 4.25 -20.72
C ASP A 159 5.45 2.94 -20.34
N LEU A 160 5.87 2.31 -19.23
CA LEU A 160 5.26 1.07 -18.77
C LEU A 160 3.87 1.35 -18.21
N GLU A 161 2.83 0.93 -18.95
CA GLU A 161 1.46 0.99 -18.48
C GLU A 161 1.23 -0.01 -17.34
N GLN A 162 0.64 0.48 -16.25
CA GLN A 162 0.20 -0.34 -15.12
C GLN A 162 -1.32 -0.37 -15.09
N PRO A 163 -1.95 -1.50 -15.43
CA PRO A 163 -3.40 -1.60 -15.43
C PRO A 163 -3.92 -1.52 -13.99
N SER A 164 -5.01 -0.78 -13.81
CA SER A 164 -5.81 -0.86 -12.59
C SER A 164 -6.73 -2.06 -12.60
N GLN A 165 -7.12 -2.53 -11.42
CA GLN A 165 -8.11 -3.58 -11.22
C GLN A 165 -9.20 -3.05 -10.30
N SER A 166 -10.46 -3.23 -10.69
CA SER A 166 -11.59 -2.97 -9.80
C SER A 166 -11.88 -4.21 -8.96
N LEU A 167 -12.16 -4.01 -7.68
CA LEU A 167 -12.46 -5.06 -6.72
C LEU A 167 -13.68 -4.68 -5.88
N GLU A 168 -14.58 -5.63 -5.69
CA GLU A 168 -15.65 -5.55 -4.69
C GLU A 168 -15.09 -5.94 -3.32
N TRP A 169 -15.21 -5.01 -2.37
CA TRP A 169 -14.78 -5.17 -0.99
C TRP A 169 -16.00 -5.15 -0.08
N ASP A 170 -16.37 -6.35 0.38
CA ASP A 170 -17.50 -6.59 1.29
C ASP A 170 -17.41 -5.77 2.59
N ARG A 171 -18.56 -5.32 3.09
CA ARG A 171 -18.68 -4.60 4.36
C ARG A 171 -18.27 -5.51 5.53
N GLY A 172 -17.42 -5.01 6.44
CA GLY A 172 -16.81 -5.80 7.51
C GLY A 172 -15.62 -6.66 7.07
N GLY A 173 -15.32 -6.72 5.77
CA GLY A 173 -14.13 -7.39 5.24
C GLY A 173 -12.85 -6.61 5.54
N ILE A 174 -11.71 -7.30 5.52
CA ILE A 174 -10.40 -6.71 5.79
C ILE A 174 -9.54 -6.78 4.54
N VAL A 175 -9.02 -5.64 4.11
CA VAL A 175 -7.95 -5.59 3.12
C VAL A 175 -6.61 -5.49 3.85
N HIS A 176 -5.68 -6.38 3.52
CA HIS A 176 -4.33 -6.39 4.06
C HIS A 176 -3.30 -6.39 2.93
N PHE A 177 -2.38 -5.45 2.96
CA PHE A 177 -1.17 -5.45 2.11
C PHE A 177 0.06 -5.12 2.93
N HIS A 178 1.21 -5.55 2.43
CA HIS A 178 2.48 -5.43 3.14
C HIS A 178 3.66 -5.23 2.17
N SER A 179 4.75 -4.66 2.68
CA SER A 179 6.00 -4.56 1.93
C SER A 179 6.67 -5.94 1.84
N ASP A 180 7.72 -6.05 1.03
CA ASP A 180 8.52 -7.30 0.99
C ASP A 180 8.95 -7.73 2.40
N ILE A 181 8.75 -9.02 2.66
CA ILE A 181 9.21 -9.74 3.86
C ILE A 181 10.50 -10.47 3.47
N GLY A 182 11.53 -10.40 4.32
CA GLY A 182 12.84 -10.96 4.01
C GLY A 182 12.91 -12.49 4.12
N GLY A 183 13.85 -13.10 3.40
CA GLY A 183 14.22 -14.51 3.58
C GLY A 183 13.37 -15.54 2.79
N ILE A 184 13.63 -16.82 3.05
CA ILE A 184 12.83 -17.92 2.50
C ILE A 184 11.63 -18.10 3.44
N VAL A 185 10.46 -17.69 2.98
CA VAL A 185 9.21 -17.81 3.74
C VAL A 185 8.34 -18.89 3.10
N ASP A 186 7.89 -19.84 3.91
CA ASP A 186 6.82 -20.75 3.51
C ASP A 186 5.52 -19.95 3.35
N MET A 187 4.99 -19.90 2.12
CA MET A 187 3.88 -19.02 1.78
C MET A 187 2.58 -19.39 2.50
N GLU A 188 2.36 -20.68 2.80
CA GLU A 188 1.19 -21.11 3.56
C GLU A 188 1.26 -20.58 5.00
N SER A 189 2.39 -20.80 5.67
CA SER A 189 2.64 -20.29 7.01
C SER A 189 2.58 -18.77 7.07
N LEU A 190 3.09 -18.08 6.03
CA LEU A 190 2.99 -16.63 5.92
C LEU A 190 1.53 -16.17 5.93
N HIS A 191 0.71 -16.68 5.00
CA HIS A 191 -0.69 -16.27 4.93
C HIS A 191 -1.44 -16.55 6.23
N GLN A 192 -1.21 -17.72 6.85
CA GLN A 192 -1.82 -18.05 8.14
C GLN A 192 -1.44 -17.07 9.25
N ASN A 193 -0.16 -16.68 9.32
CA ASN A 193 0.30 -15.68 10.29
C ASN A 193 -0.33 -14.30 10.02
N LEU A 194 -0.42 -13.87 8.75
CA LEU A 194 -1.02 -12.59 8.37
C LEU A 194 -2.52 -12.55 8.68
N ILE A 195 -3.25 -13.64 8.43
CA ILE A 195 -4.67 -13.78 8.76
C ILE A 195 -4.90 -13.79 10.27
N SER A 196 -4.06 -14.53 10.99
CA SER A 196 -4.11 -14.65 12.46
C SER A 196 -3.52 -13.43 13.19
N CYS A 197 -3.17 -12.37 12.45
CA CYS A 197 -2.59 -11.13 12.98
C CYS A 197 -1.29 -11.34 13.80
N GLN A 198 -0.49 -12.35 13.45
CA GLN A 198 0.81 -12.64 14.08
C GLN A 198 1.95 -11.84 13.42
N LEU A 199 1.72 -10.54 13.23
CA LEU A 199 2.57 -9.69 12.42
C LEU A 199 3.95 -9.42 13.05
N ASP A 200 4.09 -9.57 14.38
CA ASP A 200 5.39 -9.45 15.06
C ASP A 200 6.42 -10.50 14.60
N SER A 201 6.00 -11.52 13.87
CA SER A 201 6.87 -12.49 13.19
C SER A 201 7.62 -11.89 12.00
N TYR A 202 7.20 -10.72 11.50
CA TYR A 202 7.75 -10.03 10.32
C TYR A 202 8.09 -8.56 10.62
N PRO A 203 8.95 -8.29 11.62
CA PRO A 203 9.18 -6.94 12.13
C PRO A 203 9.87 -5.99 11.13
N GLU A 204 10.41 -6.52 10.04
CA GLU A 204 11.07 -5.77 8.98
C GLU A 204 10.09 -5.15 7.98
N ALA A 205 8.84 -5.61 7.93
CA ALA A 205 7.88 -5.20 6.93
C ALA A 205 6.90 -4.14 7.45
N TYR A 206 6.41 -3.32 6.53
CA TYR A 206 5.23 -2.50 6.74
C TYR A 206 4.01 -3.39 6.52
N HIS A 207 3.06 -3.37 7.45
CA HIS A 207 1.75 -3.96 7.24
C HIS A 207 0.66 -2.90 7.39
N VAL A 208 -0.27 -2.92 6.45
CA VAL A 208 -1.46 -2.06 6.47
C VAL A 208 -2.68 -2.96 6.43
N ARG A 209 -3.56 -2.82 7.42
CA ARG A 209 -4.87 -3.46 7.42
C ARG A 209 -5.92 -2.35 7.39
N LEU A 210 -6.81 -2.41 6.41
CA LEU A 210 -7.96 -1.54 6.31
C LEU A 210 -9.20 -2.38 6.59
N LYS A 211 -10.02 -1.94 7.54
CA LYS A 211 -11.28 -2.58 7.93
C LYS A 211 -12.43 -1.67 7.51
N SER A 212 -13.49 -2.28 7.01
CA SER A 212 -14.57 -1.62 6.27
C SER A 212 -15.89 -1.58 7.02
#